data_AF-V8CIL7-F1
#
_entry.id   AF-V8CIL7-F1
#
_cell.length_a   1.000
_cell.length_b   1.000
_cell.length_c   1.000
_cell.angle_alpha   90.00
_cell.angle_beta   90.00
_cell.angle_gamma   90.00
#
_symmetry.space_group_name_H-M   'P 1'
#
loop_
_entity.id
_entity.type
_entity.pdbx_description
1 polymer ?
#
loop_
_entity_poly.entity_id
_entity_poly.type
_entity_poly.pdbx_seq_one_letter_code
_entity_poly.pdbx_strand_id
1 'polypeptide(L)'
;MPILPKDNHCCGCSACFSACPHDSITMAQDFCGFYYPKVDPSTCTECKLCEIACPTLPYLDFAPYNQVRKKSRFPYDVKSHSLDSRGIYVHFSWRKPSFYSKSLESSALDSSMDCHAPKSARNDRKVDSRQTCSRLELGFSLSAWDSRIVDEKGLLCERSQGRILGVCNCSEREAIKPLSLQAESLNITPPPPLCLALKAKNPALRAKSSSGGVFSLLALEVLKRGGVVFGACYDESLKVIHKPITSANELESLRRSKYVESFIGDSFKQAKAYLQAGRLVLFSGVQCQIQGLHSFLRKSYANLLTIEVICNSVPSAKVWEIYKHSLLEEEGEKLLDVNFRGKDYGWGKGAFAIKTKTKTKTKTKTKPAGKVVYMQGFLRHFITRPSCENCYAKGFKSGADITLGDYWGVHIHHPEFYDTTGVTCALIHSRQGVEFIELIAESMEIVPSTFEKIASWNVSLVRSHPYPKRPFIAHSKVLREIITTYEQTNDPHKALKPLERAVRLDSIYELPTILKWRLRAALVACLPKPIKLYLKSKLRRHNA
;
A
#
# COMPACT_ATOMS: atom_id res chain seq x y z
N MET A 1 -10.60 19.86 -24.05
CA MET A 1 -10.67 18.64 -23.21
C MET A 1 -9.67 18.74 -22.06
N PRO A 2 -9.87 18.00 -20.95
CA PRO A 2 -8.90 17.93 -19.87
C PRO A 2 -7.66 17.10 -20.23
N ILE A 3 -6.52 17.43 -19.64
CA ILE A 3 -5.21 16.77 -19.80
C ILE A 3 -5.05 15.71 -18.70
N LEU A 4 -5.06 14.44 -19.06
CA LEU A 4 -4.82 13.32 -18.14
C LEU A 4 -3.54 12.54 -18.53
N PRO A 5 -2.90 11.82 -17.59
CA PRO A 5 -1.69 11.07 -17.89
C PRO A 5 -1.91 9.99 -18.94
N LYS A 6 -0.97 9.86 -19.88
CA LYS A 6 -0.90 8.75 -20.85
C LYS A 6 -0.76 7.41 -20.11
N ASP A 7 -1.14 6.32 -20.78
CA ASP A 7 -1.24 4.96 -20.23
C ASP A 7 0.04 4.48 -19.50
N ASN A 8 1.21 4.89 -20.00
CA ASN A 8 2.52 4.57 -19.42
C ASN A 8 2.82 5.28 -18.09
N HIS A 9 2.05 6.31 -17.73
CA HIS A 9 2.13 7.01 -16.44
C HIS A 9 0.86 6.82 -15.59
N CYS A 10 -0.32 6.62 -16.20
CA CYS A 10 -1.59 6.48 -15.48
C CYS A 10 -1.62 5.19 -14.63
N CYS A 11 -1.83 5.37 -13.33
CA CYS A 11 -1.79 4.29 -12.33
C CYS A 11 -3.15 3.62 -12.03
N GLY A 12 -4.22 3.97 -12.76
CA GLY A 12 -5.54 3.35 -12.62
C GLY A 12 -6.31 3.70 -11.32
N CYS A 13 -5.82 4.66 -10.53
CA CYS A 13 -6.32 4.94 -9.16
C CYS A 13 -7.73 5.55 -9.03
N SER A 14 -8.45 5.78 -10.14
CA SER A 14 -9.79 6.40 -10.18
C SER A 14 -9.97 7.80 -9.55
N ALA A 15 -8.92 8.47 -9.06
CA ALA A 15 -9.05 9.79 -8.41
C ALA A 15 -9.71 10.85 -9.32
N CYS A 16 -9.36 10.85 -10.62
CA CYS A 16 -9.94 11.72 -11.64
C CYS A 16 -11.42 11.41 -11.92
N PHE A 17 -11.81 10.13 -11.91
CA PHE A 17 -13.20 9.67 -12.02
C PHE A 17 -14.02 10.15 -10.81
N SER A 18 -13.56 9.85 -9.59
CA SER A 18 -14.27 10.23 -8.37
C SER A 18 -14.41 11.74 -8.19
N ALA A 19 -13.47 12.53 -8.72
CA ALA A 19 -13.47 13.99 -8.66
C ALA A 19 -14.34 14.68 -9.73
N CYS A 20 -14.93 13.96 -10.68
CA CYS A 20 -15.81 14.54 -11.70
C CYS A 20 -17.23 14.75 -11.12
N PRO A 21 -17.77 16.00 -11.09
CA PRO A 21 -19.11 16.27 -10.58
C PRO A 21 -20.21 16.18 -11.67
N HIS A 22 -19.84 15.82 -12.90
CA HIS A 22 -20.73 15.68 -14.05
C HIS A 22 -20.74 14.25 -14.61
N ASP A 23 -20.07 13.32 -13.92
CA ASP A 23 -19.82 11.92 -14.30
C ASP A 23 -19.32 11.68 -15.74
N SER A 24 -18.77 12.72 -16.38
CA SER A 24 -18.20 12.74 -17.75
C SER A 24 -16.92 11.90 -17.94
N ILE A 25 -16.60 11.04 -16.97
CA ILE A 25 -15.43 10.17 -16.98
C ILE A 25 -15.90 8.77 -16.66
N THR A 26 -15.47 7.80 -17.46
CA THR A 26 -15.66 6.37 -17.18
C THR A 26 -14.30 5.70 -17.03
N MET A 27 -14.17 4.78 -16.06
CA MET A 27 -12.97 3.96 -15.91
C MET A 27 -13.12 2.70 -16.76
N ALA A 28 -12.67 2.77 -18.01
CA ALA A 28 -12.78 1.69 -18.98
C ALA A 28 -11.46 0.89 -19.07
N GLN A 29 -11.54 -0.37 -19.49
CA GLN A 29 -10.35 -1.18 -19.72
C GLN A 29 -9.73 -0.89 -21.10
N ASP A 30 -8.40 -0.98 -21.19
CA ASP A 30 -7.69 -1.12 -22.45
C ASP A 30 -7.72 -2.58 -22.95
N PHE A 31 -7.05 -2.81 -24.09
CA PHE A 31 -6.80 -4.14 -24.65
C PHE A 31 -6.14 -5.12 -23.64
N CYS A 32 -5.28 -4.63 -22.75
CA CYS A 32 -4.64 -5.42 -21.69
C CYS A 32 -5.51 -5.61 -20.44
N GLY A 33 -6.74 -5.08 -20.39
CA GLY A 33 -7.60 -5.15 -19.21
C GLY A 33 -7.24 -4.18 -18.08
N PHE A 34 -6.34 -3.22 -18.30
CA PHE A 34 -5.99 -2.18 -17.33
C PHE A 34 -6.99 -1.03 -17.39
N TYR A 35 -7.45 -0.57 -16.23
CA TYR A 35 -8.39 0.55 -16.14
C TYR A 35 -7.73 1.92 -16.42
N TYR A 36 -8.32 2.70 -17.33
CA TYR A 36 -7.93 4.08 -17.65
C TYR A 36 -9.16 4.99 -17.77
N PRO A 37 -9.04 6.30 -17.47
CA PRO A 37 -10.14 7.24 -17.61
C PRO A 37 -10.39 7.56 -19.10
N LYS A 38 -11.60 7.27 -19.59
CA LYS A 38 -12.14 7.82 -20.84
C LYS A 38 -13.06 8.97 -20.50
N VAL A 39 -12.85 10.13 -21.12
CA VAL A 39 -13.65 11.34 -20.91
C VAL A 39 -14.66 11.46 -22.05
N ASP A 40 -15.94 11.61 -21.73
CA ASP A 40 -17.00 11.92 -22.67
C ASP A 40 -17.00 13.44 -22.98
N PRO A 41 -16.78 13.88 -24.23
CA PRO A 41 -16.82 15.30 -24.58
C PRO A 41 -18.21 15.93 -24.46
N SER A 42 -19.30 15.15 -24.57
CA SER A 42 -20.66 15.68 -24.64
C SER A 42 -21.20 16.17 -23.29
N THR A 43 -20.76 15.56 -22.18
CA THR A 43 -21.10 15.97 -20.81
C THR A 43 -20.00 16.79 -20.12
N CYS A 44 -18.79 16.87 -20.69
CA CYS A 44 -17.62 17.47 -20.03
C CYS A 44 -17.62 19.01 -20.07
N THR A 45 -17.95 19.64 -18.95
CA THR A 45 -17.90 21.11 -18.72
C THR A 45 -16.50 21.74 -18.67
N GLU A 46 -15.44 20.99 -19.00
CA GLU A 46 -14.03 21.44 -18.98
C GLU A 46 -13.51 21.97 -17.63
N CYS A 47 -14.21 21.73 -16.51
CA CYS A 47 -13.92 22.28 -15.16
C CYS A 47 -12.55 21.91 -14.53
N LYS A 48 -11.71 21.12 -15.21
CA LYS A 48 -10.34 20.70 -14.83
C LYS A 48 -10.16 20.00 -13.46
N LEU A 49 -11.23 19.73 -12.71
CA LEU A 49 -11.19 19.07 -11.40
C LEU A 49 -10.51 17.69 -11.43
N CYS A 50 -10.68 16.95 -12.54
CA CYS A 50 -10.04 15.66 -12.78
C CYS A 50 -8.50 15.75 -12.95
N GLU A 51 -7.97 16.89 -13.39
CA GLU A 51 -6.54 17.17 -13.45
C GLU A 51 -5.99 17.51 -12.06
N ILE A 52 -6.71 18.38 -11.34
CA ILE A 52 -6.38 18.81 -9.97
C ILE A 52 -6.33 17.62 -9.00
N ALA A 53 -7.21 16.64 -9.17
CA ALA A 53 -7.27 15.42 -8.37
C ALA A 53 -6.32 14.31 -8.85
N CYS A 54 -5.57 14.49 -9.94
CA CYS A 54 -4.68 13.45 -10.45
C CYS A 54 -3.32 13.45 -9.71
N PRO A 55 -2.96 12.38 -8.97
CA PRO A 55 -1.67 12.32 -8.26
C PRO A 55 -0.46 12.24 -9.20
N THR A 56 -0.64 11.87 -10.47
CA THR A 56 0.45 11.63 -11.42
C THR A 56 0.88 12.90 -12.17
N LEU A 57 -0.06 13.77 -12.56
CA LEU A 57 0.24 15.01 -13.30
C LEU A 57 1.32 15.93 -12.67
N PRO A 58 1.40 16.13 -11.33
CA PRO A 58 2.50 16.91 -10.72
C PRO A 58 3.91 16.38 -10.98
N TYR A 59 4.07 15.17 -11.51
CA TYR A 59 5.36 14.53 -11.81
C TYR A 59 5.65 14.43 -13.32
N LEU A 60 4.92 15.14 -14.18
CA LEU A 60 5.09 15.11 -15.64
C LEU A 60 5.43 16.50 -16.19
N ASP A 61 6.62 16.63 -16.81
CA ASP A 61 7.20 17.91 -17.23
C ASP A 61 6.42 18.66 -18.34
N PHE A 62 5.44 18.00 -18.97
CA PHE A 62 4.62 18.54 -20.05
C PHE A 62 3.34 19.24 -19.60
N ALA A 63 3.00 19.19 -18.31
CA ALA A 63 1.78 19.83 -17.79
C ALA A 63 2.03 21.31 -17.44
N PRO A 64 1.14 22.26 -17.79
CA PRO A 64 1.19 23.67 -17.34
C PRO A 64 0.83 23.84 -15.85
N TYR A 65 1.16 22.84 -15.04
CA TYR A 65 0.72 22.59 -13.67
C TYR A 65 1.10 23.71 -12.69
N ASN A 66 2.19 24.43 -12.97
CA ASN A 66 2.67 25.56 -12.17
C ASN A 66 1.66 26.72 -12.07
N GLN A 67 0.73 26.86 -13.02
CA GLN A 67 -0.34 27.86 -12.94
C GLN A 67 -1.49 27.39 -12.02
N VAL A 68 -1.83 26.09 -12.07
CA VAL A 68 -2.94 25.49 -11.31
C VAL A 68 -2.60 25.33 -9.83
N ARG A 69 -1.35 24.96 -9.49
CA ARG A 69 -0.95 24.62 -8.11
C ARG A 69 -0.96 25.79 -7.12
N LYS A 70 -1.03 27.05 -7.59
CA LYS A 70 -1.06 28.25 -6.72
C LYS A 70 -2.25 28.32 -5.74
N LYS A 71 -3.27 27.46 -5.87
CA LYS A 71 -4.44 27.39 -4.95
C LYS A 71 -4.58 26.07 -4.17
N SER A 72 -3.54 25.22 -4.10
CA SER A 72 -3.59 23.97 -3.31
C SER A 72 -2.29 23.67 -2.54
N ARG A 73 -2.18 24.24 -1.33
CA ARG A 73 -1.24 23.74 -0.30
C ARG A 73 -1.70 22.36 0.19
N PHE A 74 -1.18 21.29 -0.42
CA PHE A 74 -1.06 20.01 0.29
C PHE A 74 0.09 20.15 1.32
N PRO A 75 -0.05 19.59 2.54
CA PRO A 75 0.95 19.74 3.60
C PRO A 75 2.26 18.97 3.36
N TYR A 76 2.28 18.04 2.40
CA TYR A 76 3.48 17.31 1.98
C TYR A 76 4.10 17.98 0.75
N ASP A 77 5.12 18.83 0.96
CA ASP A 77 5.92 19.34 -0.16
C ASP A 77 6.90 18.27 -0.63
N VAL A 78 6.59 17.72 -1.80
CA VAL A 78 7.37 16.74 -2.56
C VAL A 78 8.83 17.19 -2.80
N LYS A 79 9.15 18.49 -2.68
CA LYS A 79 10.50 19.03 -2.88
C LYS A 79 11.47 18.87 -1.70
N SER A 80 11.01 18.54 -0.48
CA SER A 80 11.90 18.49 0.70
C SER A 80 12.74 17.20 0.84
N HIS A 81 12.57 16.22 -0.06
CA HIS A 81 13.28 14.93 -0.01
C HIS A 81 14.68 14.98 -0.62
N SER A 82 15.57 15.80 -0.05
CA SER A 82 17.02 15.65 -0.25
C SER A 82 17.54 14.43 0.53
N LEU A 83 17.97 13.39 -0.17
CA LEU A 83 18.89 12.40 0.41
C LEU A 83 20.24 13.08 0.66
N ASP A 84 20.89 12.82 1.80
CA ASP A 84 22.30 13.20 1.97
C ASP A 84 23.20 12.36 1.06
N SER A 85 24.47 12.75 0.92
CA SER A 85 25.43 12.07 0.05
C SER A 85 25.81 10.64 0.49
N ARG A 86 25.22 10.12 1.58
CA ARG A 86 25.43 8.77 2.12
C ARG A 86 24.13 7.96 2.29
N GLY A 87 22.96 8.59 2.15
CA GLY A 87 21.64 7.95 2.20
C GLY A 87 21.13 7.64 3.62
N ILE A 88 21.55 8.39 4.65
CA ILE A 88 21.23 8.10 6.06
C ILE A 88 20.29 9.16 6.64
N TYR A 89 19.19 8.73 7.27
CA TYR A 89 18.27 9.62 8.02
C TYR A 89 18.72 9.75 9.48
N VAL A 90 18.70 10.98 10.00
CA VAL A 90 19.09 11.29 11.39
C VAL A 90 17.89 11.11 12.33
N HIS A 91 18.13 10.64 13.55
CA HIS A 91 17.09 10.32 14.53
C HIS A 91 16.35 11.55 15.07
N PHE A 92 15.05 11.37 15.33
CA PHE A 92 14.31 12.18 16.30
C PHE A 92 13.76 11.26 17.40
N SER A 93 13.69 11.77 18.64
CA SER A 93 13.26 10.99 19.80
C SER A 93 11.73 10.92 19.88
N TRP A 94 11.15 9.87 19.31
CA TRP A 94 9.80 9.45 19.68
C TRP A 94 9.81 9.06 21.17
N ARG A 95 8.82 9.54 21.97
CA ARG A 95 8.56 8.93 23.29
C ARG A 95 8.33 7.43 23.05
N LYS A 96 9.08 6.57 23.73
CA LYS A 96 8.98 5.11 23.59
C LYS A 96 7.51 4.70 23.76
N PRO A 97 6.88 4.04 22.76
CA PRO A 97 5.55 3.47 22.90
C PRO A 97 5.47 2.55 24.11
N SER A 98 4.30 2.47 24.75
CA SER A 98 4.14 1.82 26.06
C SER A 98 4.67 0.37 26.09
N PHE A 99 4.56 -0.36 24.98
CA PHE A 99 5.04 -1.74 24.85
C PHE A 99 6.58 -1.91 24.88
N TYR A 100 7.39 -0.85 24.75
CA TYR A 100 8.85 -0.89 24.94
C TYR A 100 9.31 -0.89 26.42
N SER A 101 8.38 -0.83 27.38
CA SER A 101 8.68 -0.62 28.81
C SER A 101 9.04 -1.87 29.61
N LYS A 102 8.90 -3.08 29.05
CA LYS A 102 9.28 -4.32 29.75
C LYS A 102 10.76 -4.63 29.51
N SER A 103 11.58 -4.37 30.52
CA SER A 103 12.97 -4.83 30.62
C SER A 103 13.03 -6.36 30.70
N LEU A 104 14.03 -6.97 30.05
CA LEU A 104 14.49 -8.29 30.44
C LEU A 104 15.31 -8.13 31.73
N GLU A 105 15.01 -8.94 32.74
CA GLU A 105 15.95 -9.18 33.85
C GLU A 105 17.00 -10.17 33.35
N SER A 106 18.13 -9.65 32.86
CA SER A 106 19.28 -10.47 32.48
C SER A 106 20.10 -10.82 33.71
N SER A 107 20.11 -12.10 34.07
CA SER A 107 21.03 -12.64 35.06
C SER A 107 22.48 -12.44 34.60
N ALA A 108 23.28 -11.77 35.42
CA ALA A 108 24.73 -11.72 35.30
C ALA A 108 25.31 -11.98 36.69
N LEU A 109 26.33 -12.84 36.76
CA LEU A 109 27.12 -12.99 37.97
C LEU A 109 28.04 -11.78 38.12
N ASP A 110 28.27 -11.36 39.35
CA ASP A 110 29.58 -10.84 39.76
C ASP A 110 29.94 -11.42 41.14
N SER A 111 31.22 -11.48 41.47
CA SER A 111 31.74 -12.31 42.56
C SER A 111 32.80 -11.60 43.41
N SER A 112 32.60 -11.64 44.74
CA SER A 112 33.49 -11.10 45.78
C SER A 112 33.67 -9.56 45.76
N MET A 113 33.94 -8.84 46.86
CA MET A 113 34.44 -9.22 48.19
C MET A 113 33.70 -8.46 49.31
N ASP A 114 33.88 -8.88 50.56
CA ASP A 114 33.32 -8.24 51.76
C ASP A 114 33.90 -6.84 52.08
N CYS A 115 33.10 -5.98 52.73
CA CYS A 115 33.31 -5.64 54.15
C CYS A 115 32.21 -4.74 54.77
N HIS A 116 32.06 -4.88 56.10
CA HIS A 116 31.51 -4.01 57.17
C HIS A 116 30.79 -2.67 56.85
N ALA A 117 29.87 -2.13 57.66
CA ALA A 117 29.04 -2.61 58.78
C ALA A 117 28.00 -1.50 59.14
N PRO A 118 26.86 -1.78 59.82
CA PRO A 118 25.75 -0.82 59.97
C PRO A 118 25.74 -0.04 61.30
N LYS A 119 24.97 1.07 61.38
CA LYS A 119 24.21 1.48 62.60
C LYS A 119 23.25 2.69 62.47
N SER A 120 22.01 2.45 62.90
CA SER A 120 21.14 3.40 63.66
C SER A 120 20.54 4.61 62.90
N ALA A 121 19.44 5.25 63.35
CA ALA A 121 18.60 5.01 64.53
C ALA A 121 17.14 5.52 64.38
N ARG A 122 16.20 4.89 65.11
CA ARG A 122 14.93 5.42 65.69
C ARG A 122 13.88 6.01 64.72
N ASN A 123 12.66 5.47 64.66
CA ASN A 123 11.54 5.56 65.62
C ASN A 123 11.08 7.00 65.93
N ASP A 124 9.80 7.29 65.71
CA ASP A 124 8.84 7.18 66.83
C ASP A 124 7.37 6.92 66.39
N ARG A 125 6.51 6.55 67.35
CA ARG A 125 5.10 6.12 67.15
C ARG A 125 4.09 7.17 67.61
N LYS A 126 2.86 7.13 67.05
CA LYS A 126 1.61 7.34 67.85
C LYS A 126 0.34 6.77 67.19
N VAL A 127 -0.67 6.55 68.04
CA VAL A 127 -1.98 5.86 67.86
C VAL A 127 -2.92 6.49 68.93
N ASP A 128 -4.25 6.59 68.86
CA ASP A 128 -5.34 6.04 68.01
C ASP A 128 -6.18 7.24 67.41
N SER A 129 -7.44 7.23 66.95
CA SER A 129 -8.54 6.23 66.95
C SER A 129 -9.62 6.42 65.87
N ARG A 130 -10.29 5.31 65.55
CA ARG A 130 -11.74 5.14 65.22
C ARG A 130 -12.42 6.11 64.22
N GLN A 131 -12.61 5.57 63.01
CA GLN A 131 -13.95 5.20 62.47
C GLN A 131 -14.95 6.31 62.04
N THR A 132 -14.89 6.68 60.76
CA THR A 132 -16.07 6.93 59.90
C THR A 132 -15.78 6.45 58.47
N CYS A 133 -16.82 6.11 57.69
CA CYS A 133 -16.66 5.59 56.33
C CYS A 133 -16.93 6.68 55.28
N SER A 134 -15.90 7.13 54.56
CA SER A 134 -16.06 7.99 53.37
C SER A 134 -14.88 7.92 52.40
N ARG A 135 -15.12 7.29 51.25
CA ARG A 135 -14.73 7.71 49.88
C ARG A 135 -13.83 8.97 49.78
N LEU A 136 -12.56 8.79 49.38
CA LEU A 136 -11.66 9.69 48.59
C LEU A 136 -10.42 8.82 48.22
N GLU A 137 -10.10 8.64 46.93
CA GLU A 137 -9.12 9.42 46.13
C GLU A 137 -7.64 9.29 46.55
N LEU A 138 -6.81 8.86 45.59
CA LEU A 138 -5.39 9.21 45.49
C LEU A 138 -5.19 9.93 44.14
N GLY A 139 -5.03 11.25 44.20
CA GLY A 139 -4.89 12.08 43.01
C GLY A 139 -3.48 12.02 42.40
N PHE A 140 -3.40 12.19 41.08
CA PHE A 140 -2.18 12.59 40.39
C PHE A 140 -2.36 14.00 39.82
N SER A 141 -1.30 14.82 39.91
CA SER A 141 -1.33 16.24 39.55
C SER A 141 -1.67 16.46 38.06
N LEU A 142 -2.77 17.17 37.80
CA LEU A 142 -3.13 17.67 36.47
C LEU A 142 -2.69 19.13 36.31
N SER A 143 -1.42 19.34 35.99
CA SER A 143 -0.90 20.67 35.63
C SER A 143 -1.24 21.04 34.18
N ALA A 144 -2.40 21.68 34.03
CA ALA A 144 -2.90 22.48 32.89
C ALA A 144 -2.07 22.55 31.58
N TRP A 145 -2.69 22.16 30.47
CA TRP A 145 -2.47 22.78 29.15
C TRP A 145 -3.80 23.13 28.48
N ASP A 146 -4.13 24.41 28.60
CA ASP A 146 -5.19 25.23 28.00
C ASP A 146 -5.96 24.66 26.79
N SER A 147 -7.29 24.62 26.90
CA SER A 147 -8.22 24.24 25.83
C SER A 147 -9.18 25.38 25.47
N ARG A 148 -8.82 26.16 24.45
CA ARG A 148 -9.66 27.16 23.75
C ARG A 148 -9.52 26.86 22.25
N ILE A 149 -10.57 26.75 21.43
CA ILE A 149 -11.79 27.56 21.26
C ILE A 149 -12.99 26.58 21.12
N VAL A 150 -13.95 26.57 22.06
CA VAL A 150 -15.28 27.22 21.99
C VAL A 150 -16.09 26.91 20.71
N ASP A 151 -17.21 26.19 20.89
CA ASP A 151 -18.34 26.10 19.95
C ASP A 151 -19.54 26.77 20.62
N GLU A 152 -20.19 27.74 19.96
CA GLU A 152 -21.38 28.42 20.47
C GLU A 152 -22.50 28.41 19.44
N LYS A 153 -23.67 27.93 19.88
CA LYS A 153 -24.91 27.95 19.09
C LYS A 153 -26.00 28.75 19.79
N GLY A 154 -26.45 29.79 19.12
CA GLY A 154 -27.80 30.32 19.22
C GLY A 154 -27.96 31.53 20.14
N LEU A 155 -28.54 32.59 19.59
CA LEU A 155 -29.96 32.89 19.83
C LEU A 155 -30.52 33.80 18.72
N LEU A 156 -31.82 34.08 18.77
CA LEU A 156 -32.58 34.76 17.73
C LEU A 156 -32.75 36.27 18.03
N CYS A 157 -32.84 37.08 16.99
CA CYS A 157 -33.62 38.32 16.99
C CYS A 157 -34.18 38.59 15.58
N GLU A 158 -35.26 39.37 15.48
CA GLU A 158 -36.11 39.46 14.28
C GLU A 158 -36.20 40.92 13.75
N ARG A 159 -36.45 41.08 12.43
CA ARG A 159 -36.75 42.36 11.72
C ARG A 159 -35.54 43.32 11.61
N SER A 160 -35.51 44.32 10.71
CA SER A 160 -36.58 44.92 9.89
C SER A 160 -36.16 45.22 8.43
N GLN A 161 -37.06 45.86 7.67
CA GLN A 161 -36.98 46.12 6.22
C GLN A 161 -35.92 47.18 5.82
N GLY A 162 -35.45 47.10 4.57
CA GLY A 162 -34.65 48.14 3.89
C GLY A 162 -34.43 47.78 2.41
N ARG A 163 -34.40 48.77 1.50
CA ARG A 163 -34.34 48.55 0.03
C ARG A 163 -33.52 49.66 -0.67
N ILE A 164 -33.05 49.36 -1.89
CA ILE A 164 -32.63 50.29 -2.97
C ILE A 164 -31.18 50.86 -2.94
N LEU A 165 -30.45 50.50 -4.01
CA LEU A 165 -29.36 51.17 -4.77
C LEU A 165 -28.14 51.82 -4.07
N GLY A 166 -26.98 51.63 -4.70
CA GLY A 166 -25.72 52.31 -4.36
C GLY A 166 -24.51 51.78 -5.12
N VAL A 167 -24.39 52.08 -6.42
CA VAL A 167 -23.15 51.85 -7.19
C VAL A 167 -22.30 53.10 -7.13
N CYS A 168 -21.12 53.05 -6.49
CA CYS A 168 -20.03 53.99 -6.78
C CYS A 168 -18.65 53.48 -6.32
N ASN A 169 -17.73 53.45 -7.30
CA ASN A 169 -16.28 53.70 -7.27
C ASN A 169 -15.38 53.20 -6.13
N CYS A 170 -14.27 52.59 -6.56
CA CYS A 170 -13.06 52.43 -5.77
C CYS A 170 -12.29 53.76 -5.66
N SER A 171 -12.00 54.20 -4.44
CA SER A 171 -10.75 54.90 -4.09
C SER A 171 -10.46 54.71 -2.60
N GLU A 172 -9.17 54.73 -2.26
CA GLU A 172 -8.63 54.94 -0.90
C GLU A 172 -9.25 54.14 0.26
N ARG A 173 -8.58 53.02 0.60
CA ARG A 173 -8.43 52.60 2.00
C ARG A 173 -6.96 52.33 2.29
N GLU A 174 -6.53 52.75 3.47
CA GLU A 174 -5.14 52.75 3.89
C GLU A 174 -4.57 51.32 4.03
N ALA A 175 -3.25 51.22 3.91
CA ALA A 175 -2.55 49.94 3.87
C ALA A 175 -2.42 49.30 5.27
N ILE A 176 -3.52 48.76 5.80
CA ILE A 176 -3.46 47.73 6.86
C ILE A 176 -2.71 46.53 6.28
N LYS A 177 -1.40 46.49 6.49
CA LYS A 177 -0.57 45.32 6.17
C LYS A 177 -1.17 44.12 6.89
N PRO A 178 -1.64 43.07 6.18
CA PRO A 178 -1.90 41.82 6.86
C PRO A 178 -0.55 41.34 7.41
N LEU A 179 -0.48 41.13 8.72
CA LEU A 179 0.54 40.29 9.34
C LEU A 179 0.26 38.83 8.94
N SER A 180 0.40 38.56 7.64
CA SER A 180 0.61 37.21 7.16
C SER A 180 1.89 36.73 7.80
N LEU A 181 1.76 35.84 8.78
CA LEU A 181 2.87 35.02 9.25
C LEU A 181 3.49 34.38 8.01
N GLN A 182 4.65 34.91 7.62
CA GLN A 182 5.55 34.23 6.72
C GLN A 182 6.02 33.00 7.48
N ALA A 183 5.24 31.93 7.37
CA ALA A 183 5.69 30.59 7.69
C ALA A 183 6.80 30.28 6.69
N GLU A 184 8.01 30.73 7.02
CA GLU A 184 9.23 30.32 6.38
C GLU A 184 9.21 28.79 6.34
N SER A 185 9.38 28.25 5.14
CA SER A 185 9.35 26.80 4.93
C SER A 185 10.66 26.22 5.45
N LEU A 186 10.76 26.10 6.78
CA LEU A 186 11.71 25.21 7.44
C LEU A 186 11.57 23.85 6.77
N ASN A 187 12.64 23.40 6.11
CA ASN A 187 12.70 22.09 5.46
C ASN A 187 12.83 20.99 6.53
N ILE A 188 11.80 20.86 7.36
CA ILE A 188 11.65 19.79 8.33
C ILE A 188 11.38 18.53 7.52
N THR A 189 12.42 17.73 7.33
CA THR A 189 12.27 16.37 6.80
C THR A 189 11.38 15.58 7.77
N PRO A 190 10.36 14.86 7.27
CA PRO A 190 9.50 14.07 8.15
C PRO A 190 10.35 13.01 8.88
N PRO A 191 10.08 12.75 10.18
CA PRO A 191 10.85 11.79 10.95
C PRO A 191 10.75 10.38 10.34
N PRO A 192 11.80 9.54 10.48
CA PRO A 192 11.77 8.18 9.97
C PRO A 192 10.63 7.38 10.64
N PRO A 193 9.93 6.51 9.88
CA PRO A 193 8.75 5.82 10.38
C PRO A 193 9.11 4.78 11.44
N LEU A 194 8.21 4.60 12.41
CA LEU A 194 8.33 3.52 13.39
C LEU A 194 8.22 2.17 12.66
N CYS A 195 9.28 1.38 12.69
CA CYS A 195 9.41 0.13 11.96
C CYS A 195 9.26 -1.07 12.91
N LEU A 196 8.34 -1.99 12.63
CA LEU A 196 8.02 -3.13 13.50
C LEU A 196 7.94 -4.45 12.72
N ALA A 197 8.40 -5.53 13.34
CA ALA A 197 8.03 -6.90 13.01
C ALA A 197 6.80 -7.30 13.81
N LEU A 198 5.79 -7.87 13.16
CA LEU A 198 4.45 -8.05 13.73
C LEU A 198 3.82 -9.39 13.34
N LYS A 199 3.32 -10.16 14.33
CA LYS A 199 2.44 -11.31 14.10
C LYS A 199 1.34 -11.42 15.16
N ALA A 200 0.12 -11.71 14.73
CA ALA A 200 -1.06 -11.80 15.61
C ALA A 200 -0.99 -13.07 16.47
N LYS A 201 -1.21 -12.95 17.78
CA LYS A 201 -1.14 -14.08 18.73
C LYS A 201 -2.11 -15.21 18.39
N ASN A 202 -3.29 -14.88 17.86
CA ASN A 202 -4.31 -15.85 17.45
C ASN A 202 -3.87 -16.58 16.15
N PRO A 203 -3.56 -17.90 16.19
CA PRO A 203 -3.04 -18.61 15.03
C PRO A 203 -4.08 -18.79 13.91
N ALA A 204 -5.37 -18.89 14.25
CA ALA A 204 -6.45 -19.07 13.27
C ALA A 204 -6.69 -17.78 12.44
N LEU A 205 -6.64 -16.60 13.08
CA LEU A 205 -6.67 -15.30 12.39
C LEU A 205 -5.42 -15.12 11.52
N ARG A 206 -4.26 -15.54 12.02
CA ARG A 206 -2.99 -15.51 11.28
C ARG A 206 -3.02 -16.43 10.06
N ALA A 207 -3.57 -17.64 10.18
CA ALA A 207 -3.72 -18.61 9.08
C ALA A 207 -4.63 -18.10 7.95
N LYS A 208 -5.74 -17.43 8.28
CA LYS A 208 -6.66 -16.78 7.31
C LYS A 208 -6.09 -15.52 6.64
N SER A 209 -5.00 -14.97 7.18
CA SER A 209 -4.35 -13.76 6.67
C SER A 209 -3.17 -14.09 5.74
N SER A 210 -2.82 -13.22 4.78
CA SER A 210 -1.68 -13.46 3.87
C SER A 210 -0.32 -13.61 4.57
N SER A 211 -0.19 -13.02 5.75
CA SER A 211 1.06 -12.73 6.46
C SER A 211 0.81 -12.83 7.98
N GLY A 212 1.52 -12.05 8.81
CA GLY A 212 1.34 -11.99 10.27
C GLY A 212 -0.03 -11.50 10.77
N GLY A 213 -0.89 -10.96 9.91
CA GLY A 213 -2.32 -10.76 10.20
C GLY A 213 -2.73 -9.36 10.69
N VAL A 214 -1.81 -8.39 10.70
CA VAL A 214 -2.03 -7.02 11.21
C VAL A 214 -3.28 -6.34 10.64
N PHE A 215 -3.48 -6.38 9.33
CA PHE A 215 -4.68 -5.81 8.68
C PHE A 215 -5.99 -6.39 9.27
N SER A 216 -6.03 -7.70 9.55
CA SER A 216 -7.23 -8.34 10.12
C SER A 216 -7.56 -7.79 11.52
N LEU A 217 -6.57 -7.38 12.31
CA LEU A 217 -6.81 -6.83 13.65
C LEU A 217 -7.17 -5.34 13.59
N LEU A 218 -6.48 -4.56 12.76
CA LEU A 218 -6.82 -3.15 12.52
C LEU A 218 -8.25 -3.00 11.99
N ALA A 219 -8.65 -3.86 11.05
CA ALA A 219 -10.02 -3.90 10.55
C ALA A 219 -11.04 -4.30 11.63
N LEU A 220 -10.72 -5.28 12.49
CA LEU A 220 -11.62 -5.69 13.58
C LEU A 220 -11.82 -4.57 14.61
N GLU A 221 -10.76 -3.84 15.01
CA GLU A 221 -10.87 -2.74 15.97
C GLU A 221 -11.66 -1.56 15.39
N VAL A 222 -11.53 -1.27 14.09
CA VAL A 222 -12.35 -0.26 13.40
C VAL A 222 -13.82 -0.67 13.33
N LEU A 223 -14.12 -1.94 13.00
CA LEU A 223 -15.49 -2.45 12.93
C LEU A 223 -16.16 -2.53 14.32
N LYS A 224 -15.41 -2.91 15.36
CA LYS A 224 -15.82 -2.90 16.77
C LYS A 224 -16.22 -1.50 17.25
N ARG A 225 -15.63 -0.45 16.69
CA ARG A 225 -15.98 0.96 16.94
C ARG A 225 -17.13 1.48 16.06
N GLY A 226 -17.85 0.59 15.36
CA GLY A 226 -18.89 0.98 14.41
C GLY A 226 -18.35 1.70 13.18
N GLY A 227 -17.07 1.54 12.84
CA GLY A 227 -16.48 2.13 11.65
C GLY A 227 -16.89 1.46 10.34
N VAL A 228 -16.16 1.76 9.27
CA VAL A 228 -16.29 1.16 7.94
C VAL A 228 -14.90 0.79 7.44
N VAL A 229 -14.73 -0.40 6.86
CA VAL A 229 -13.43 -0.85 6.32
C VAL A 229 -13.55 -1.03 4.81
N PHE A 230 -12.74 -0.32 4.04
CA PHE A 230 -12.61 -0.50 2.59
C PHE A 230 -11.40 -1.39 2.28
N GLY A 231 -11.59 -2.34 1.36
CA GLY A 231 -10.52 -3.17 0.84
C GLY A 231 -10.88 -3.85 -0.48
N ALA A 232 -9.90 -4.53 -1.05
CA ALA A 232 -10.08 -5.33 -2.26
C ALA A 232 -10.74 -6.68 -1.93
N CYS A 233 -11.83 -7.03 -2.61
CA CYS A 233 -12.50 -8.33 -2.54
C CYS A 233 -12.69 -8.94 -3.93
N TYR A 234 -13.23 -10.16 -4.00
CA TYR A 234 -13.78 -10.69 -5.25
C TYR A 234 -15.26 -10.32 -5.38
N ASP A 235 -15.73 -10.15 -6.62
CA ASP A 235 -17.15 -10.26 -6.94
C ASP A 235 -17.53 -11.71 -7.34
N GLU A 236 -18.79 -11.93 -7.73
CA GLU A 236 -19.32 -13.25 -8.11
C GLU A 236 -18.64 -13.90 -9.33
N SER A 237 -17.94 -13.08 -10.15
CA SER A 237 -17.17 -13.53 -11.33
C SER A 237 -15.69 -13.80 -11.02
N LEU A 238 -15.27 -13.61 -9.76
CA LEU A 238 -13.88 -13.61 -9.31
C LEU A 238 -13.01 -12.57 -10.05
N LYS A 239 -13.62 -11.46 -10.46
CA LYS A 239 -12.95 -10.19 -10.73
C LYS A 239 -12.70 -9.50 -9.39
N VAL A 240 -11.61 -8.74 -9.30
CA VAL A 240 -11.26 -8.01 -8.06
C VAL A 240 -11.88 -6.61 -8.11
N ILE A 241 -12.66 -6.29 -7.08
CA ILE A 241 -13.28 -4.97 -6.88
C ILE A 241 -12.85 -4.41 -5.54
N HIS A 242 -13.13 -3.13 -5.31
CA HIS A 242 -13.00 -2.48 -4.02
C HIS A 242 -14.40 -2.25 -3.43
N LYS A 243 -14.60 -2.53 -2.13
CA LYS A 243 -15.88 -2.29 -1.45
C LYS A 243 -15.69 -1.91 0.03
N PRO A 244 -16.67 -1.23 0.64
CA PRO A 244 -16.81 -1.17 2.09
C PRO A 244 -17.29 -2.51 2.68
N ILE A 245 -16.99 -2.72 3.95
CA ILE A 245 -17.70 -3.62 4.87
C ILE A 245 -18.04 -2.87 6.16
N THR A 246 -19.11 -3.28 6.84
CA THR A 246 -19.56 -2.69 8.12
C THR A 246 -19.71 -3.74 9.23
N SER A 247 -19.64 -5.04 8.92
CA SER A 247 -19.65 -6.12 9.91
C SER A 247 -18.37 -6.94 9.90
N ALA A 248 -17.93 -7.37 11.10
CA ALA A 248 -16.80 -8.30 11.27
C ALA A 248 -16.99 -9.63 10.52
N ASN A 249 -18.23 -10.06 10.29
CA ASN A 249 -18.56 -11.27 9.53
C ASN A 249 -18.15 -11.17 8.05
N GLU A 250 -18.10 -9.97 7.48
CA GLU A 250 -17.72 -9.75 6.08
C GLU A 250 -16.19 -9.74 5.86
N LEU A 251 -15.39 -9.62 6.92
CA LEU A 251 -13.95 -9.36 6.84
C LEU A 251 -13.17 -10.42 6.06
N GLU A 252 -13.67 -11.66 6.00
CA GLU A 252 -13.07 -12.71 5.18
C GLU A 252 -13.04 -12.38 3.68
N SER A 253 -13.96 -11.53 3.19
CA SER A 253 -13.98 -11.06 1.80
C SER A 253 -12.80 -10.13 1.47
N LEU A 254 -12.32 -9.35 2.45
CA LEU A 254 -11.18 -8.45 2.31
C LEU A 254 -9.83 -9.11 2.64
N ARG A 255 -9.84 -10.27 3.32
CA ARG A 255 -8.63 -11.06 3.61
C ARG A 255 -8.02 -11.70 2.36
N ARG A 256 -6.75 -12.08 2.48
CA ARG A 256 -5.90 -12.75 1.48
C ARG A 256 -5.53 -11.84 0.30
N SER A 257 -4.28 -11.91 -0.15
CA SER A 257 -3.77 -11.09 -1.25
C SER A 257 -4.43 -11.49 -2.57
N LYS A 258 -4.84 -10.50 -3.37
CA LYS A 258 -5.27 -10.71 -4.77
C LYS A 258 -4.23 -10.07 -5.69
N TYR A 259 -3.60 -10.85 -6.56
CA TYR A 259 -2.63 -10.33 -7.53
C TYR A 259 -3.33 -10.07 -8.87
N VAL A 260 -4.30 -9.15 -8.87
CA VAL A 260 -5.04 -8.63 -10.02
C VAL A 260 -5.41 -7.18 -9.68
N GLU A 261 -5.59 -6.31 -10.68
CA GLU A 261 -6.10 -4.95 -10.45
C GLU A 261 -7.47 -4.95 -9.76
N SER A 262 -7.60 -4.23 -8.63
CA SER A 262 -8.88 -4.02 -7.96
C SER A 262 -9.59 -2.78 -8.51
N PHE A 263 -10.78 -2.97 -9.08
CA PHE A 263 -11.59 -1.87 -9.59
C PHE A 263 -12.14 -1.02 -8.43
N ILE A 264 -11.70 0.23 -8.32
CA ILE A 264 -12.08 1.15 -7.23
C ILE A 264 -13.57 1.56 -7.31
N GLY A 265 -14.09 1.78 -8.53
CA GLY A 265 -15.44 2.33 -8.74
C GLY A 265 -15.69 3.59 -7.91
N ASP A 266 -16.87 3.69 -7.31
CA ASP A 266 -17.25 4.79 -6.42
C ASP A 266 -16.75 4.64 -4.97
N SER A 267 -15.86 3.68 -4.66
CA SER A 267 -15.37 3.46 -3.27
C SER A 267 -14.79 4.72 -2.63
N PHE A 268 -14.15 5.60 -3.41
CA PHE A 268 -13.68 6.90 -2.91
C PHE A 268 -14.85 7.85 -2.60
N LYS A 269 -15.85 7.96 -3.49
CA LYS A 269 -17.07 8.76 -3.25
C LYS A 269 -17.79 8.28 -1.97
N GLN A 270 -17.92 6.96 -1.81
CA GLN A 270 -18.50 6.31 -0.63
C GLN A 270 -17.69 6.56 0.65
N ALA A 271 -16.36 6.39 0.61
CA ALA A 271 -15.48 6.66 1.75
C ALA A 271 -15.61 8.12 2.22
N LYS A 272 -15.63 9.07 1.28
CA LYS A 272 -15.87 10.49 1.57
C LYS A 272 -17.24 10.72 2.22
N ALA A 273 -18.31 10.06 1.75
CA ALA A 273 -19.63 10.17 2.35
C ALA A 273 -19.65 9.68 3.81
N TYR A 274 -19.06 8.51 4.11
CA TYR A 274 -18.92 8.03 5.49
C TYR A 274 -18.09 8.97 6.37
N LEU A 275 -16.99 9.52 5.83
CA LEU A 275 -16.16 10.49 6.55
C LEU A 275 -16.90 11.80 6.85
N GLN A 276 -17.72 12.29 5.92
CA GLN A 276 -18.58 13.46 6.13
C GLN A 276 -19.71 13.19 7.12
N ALA A 277 -20.19 11.94 7.22
CA ALA A 277 -21.13 11.47 8.24
C ALA A 277 -20.46 11.14 9.60
N GLY A 278 -19.21 11.58 9.83
CA GLY A 278 -18.49 11.39 11.09
C GLY A 278 -18.07 9.96 11.42
N ARG A 279 -18.33 8.98 10.54
CA ARG A 279 -17.93 7.58 10.76
C ARG A 279 -16.42 7.44 10.67
N LEU A 280 -15.84 6.59 11.52
CA LEU A 280 -14.46 6.13 11.39
C LEU A 280 -14.33 5.25 10.14
N VAL A 281 -13.37 5.55 9.26
CA VAL A 281 -13.10 4.78 8.05
C VAL A 281 -11.66 4.29 8.05
N LEU A 282 -11.47 2.99 7.79
CA LEU A 282 -10.19 2.42 7.38
C LEU A 282 -10.24 2.25 5.85
N PHE A 283 -9.32 2.87 5.11
CA PHE A 283 -9.14 2.57 3.68
C PHE A 283 -7.83 1.82 3.44
N SER A 284 -7.92 0.56 3.02
CA SER A 284 -6.76 -0.26 2.66
C SER A 284 -6.57 -0.31 1.14
N GLY A 285 -5.33 -0.34 0.64
CA GLY A 285 -5.08 -0.42 -0.80
C GLY A 285 -3.61 -0.59 -1.16
N VAL A 286 -3.28 -0.52 -2.45
CA VAL A 286 -1.88 -0.36 -2.88
C VAL A 286 -1.49 1.13 -2.87
N GLN A 287 -0.19 1.43 -2.82
CA GLN A 287 0.37 2.79 -2.71
C GLN A 287 -0.31 3.84 -3.62
N CYS A 288 -0.52 3.54 -4.91
CA CYS A 288 -1.15 4.47 -5.84
C CYS A 288 -2.67 4.67 -5.62
N GLN A 289 -3.36 3.72 -4.97
CA GLN A 289 -4.77 3.86 -4.59
C GLN A 289 -4.91 4.79 -3.38
N ILE A 290 -4.04 4.66 -2.38
CA ILE A 290 -4.01 5.58 -1.22
C ILE A 290 -3.63 7.00 -1.69
N GLN A 291 -2.62 7.14 -2.54
CA GLN A 291 -2.25 8.42 -3.17
C GLN A 291 -3.42 9.06 -3.93
N GLY A 292 -4.21 8.24 -4.65
CA GLY A 292 -5.43 8.65 -5.34
C GLY A 292 -6.53 9.11 -4.39
N LEU A 293 -6.75 8.38 -3.28
CA LEU A 293 -7.74 8.74 -2.26
C LEU A 293 -7.45 10.11 -1.64
N HIS A 294 -6.22 10.36 -1.18
CA HIS A 294 -5.87 11.67 -0.61
C HIS A 294 -5.99 12.81 -1.64
N SER A 295 -5.60 12.55 -2.90
CA SER A 295 -5.70 13.53 -3.99
C SER A 295 -7.15 13.89 -4.34
N PHE A 296 -8.08 12.92 -4.27
CA PHE A 296 -9.52 13.15 -4.41
C PHE A 296 -10.13 13.84 -3.18
N LEU A 297 -9.76 13.43 -1.97
CA LEU A 297 -10.29 13.97 -0.72
C LEU A 297 -9.89 15.43 -0.46
N ARG A 298 -8.71 15.85 -0.95
CA ARG A 298 -8.17 17.23 -0.93
C ARG A 298 -8.01 17.90 0.45
N LYS A 299 -8.30 17.18 1.54
CA LYS A 299 -8.02 17.57 2.93
C LYS A 299 -7.76 16.32 3.78
N SER A 300 -7.16 16.50 4.95
CA SER A 300 -7.13 15.49 6.01
C SER A 300 -8.52 15.28 6.64
N TYR A 301 -8.72 14.10 7.22
CA TYR A 301 -9.90 13.74 8.00
C TYR A 301 -9.41 13.01 9.25
N ALA A 302 -9.75 13.50 10.45
CA ALA A 302 -9.31 12.87 11.70
C ALA A 302 -9.92 11.47 11.92
N ASN A 303 -10.97 11.14 11.16
CA ASN A 303 -11.67 9.87 11.15
C ASN A 303 -11.28 8.95 9.97
N LEU A 304 -10.15 9.20 9.29
CA LEU A 304 -9.63 8.35 8.21
C LEU A 304 -8.27 7.73 8.58
N LEU A 305 -8.26 6.41 8.80
CA LEU A 305 -7.03 5.60 8.85
C LEU A 305 -6.74 5.03 7.46
N THR A 306 -5.54 5.24 6.93
CA THR A 306 -5.12 4.68 5.63
C THR A 306 -4.04 3.62 5.79
N ILE A 307 -4.22 2.51 5.07
CA ILE A 307 -3.27 1.39 5.06
C ILE A 307 -2.85 1.11 3.62
N GLU A 308 -1.58 1.31 3.30
CA GLU A 308 -1.03 0.79 2.05
C GLU A 308 -0.40 -0.58 2.25
N VAL A 309 -0.43 -1.42 1.21
CA VAL A 309 0.41 -2.62 1.14
C VAL A 309 1.62 -2.38 0.24
N ILE A 310 2.76 -3.00 0.57
CA ILE A 310 3.96 -3.03 -0.28
C ILE A 310 3.64 -3.79 -1.58
N CYS A 311 3.21 -3.04 -2.60
CA CYS A 311 2.84 -3.58 -3.90
C CYS A 311 4.08 -3.86 -4.75
N ASN A 312 4.16 -5.01 -5.42
CA ASN A 312 5.22 -5.23 -6.41
C ASN A 312 4.89 -4.54 -7.74
N SER A 313 3.73 -4.88 -8.30
CA SER A 313 3.14 -4.31 -9.50
C SER A 313 1.65 -4.67 -9.58
N VAL A 314 0.95 -4.17 -10.59
CA VAL A 314 -0.42 -4.56 -10.91
C VAL A 314 -0.42 -5.38 -12.21
N PRO A 315 -0.84 -6.65 -12.21
CA PRO A 315 -0.88 -7.47 -13.42
C PRO A 315 -2.18 -7.31 -14.22
N SER A 316 -2.12 -7.66 -15.51
CA SER A 316 -3.22 -7.59 -16.48
C SER A 316 -4.44 -8.39 -16.04
N ALA A 317 -5.61 -7.74 -16.05
CA ALA A 317 -6.89 -8.40 -15.85
C ALA A 317 -7.29 -9.25 -17.06
N LYS A 318 -6.98 -8.84 -18.30
CA LYS A 318 -7.24 -9.66 -19.50
C LYS A 318 -6.49 -10.99 -19.44
N VAL A 319 -5.22 -10.99 -19.01
CA VAL A 319 -4.46 -12.24 -18.78
C VAL A 319 -4.97 -13.01 -17.56
N TRP A 320 -5.57 -12.37 -16.57
CA TRP A 320 -6.27 -13.06 -15.47
C TRP A 320 -7.51 -13.81 -15.97
N GLU A 321 -8.33 -13.21 -16.83
CA GLU A 321 -9.48 -13.89 -17.44
C GLU A 321 -9.05 -15.06 -18.33
N ILE A 322 -8.03 -14.88 -19.17
CA ILE A 322 -7.43 -15.98 -19.98
C ILE A 322 -6.93 -17.10 -19.07
N TYR A 323 -6.27 -16.78 -17.96
CA TYR A 323 -5.79 -17.79 -17.03
C TYR A 323 -6.93 -18.51 -16.28
N LYS A 324 -7.97 -17.79 -15.84
CA LYS A 324 -9.20 -18.42 -15.31
C LYS A 324 -9.82 -19.37 -16.32
N HIS A 325 -9.83 -19.05 -17.61
CA HIS A 325 -10.36 -19.94 -18.65
C HIS A 325 -9.56 -21.26 -18.72
N SER A 326 -8.22 -21.22 -18.81
CA SER A 326 -7.39 -22.45 -18.78
C SER A 326 -7.57 -23.29 -17.50
N LEU A 327 -7.90 -22.64 -16.38
CA LEU A 327 -8.20 -23.36 -15.13
C LEU A 327 -9.57 -24.04 -15.16
N LEU A 328 -10.57 -23.50 -15.87
CA LEU A 328 -11.87 -24.14 -16.02
C LEU A 328 -11.80 -25.36 -16.95
N GLU A 329 -11.00 -25.26 -18.03
CA GLU A 329 -10.70 -26.39 -18.91
C GLU A 329 -9.95 -27.53 -18.17
N GLU A 330 -9.00 -27.21 -17.28
CA GLU A 330 -8.30 -28.19 -16.43
C GLU A 330 -9.15 -28.78 -15.28
N GLU A 331 -10.07 -28.01 -14.69
CA GLU A 331 -10.57 -28.24 -13.31
C GLU A 331 -12.09 -28.20 -13.10
N GLY A 332 -12.88 -27.94 -14.16
CA GLY A 332 -14.34 -28.12 -14.16
C GLY A 332 -15.18 -26.84 -14.19
N GLU A 333 -16.50 -27.05 -14.23
CA GLU A 333 -17.52 -26.10 -14.71
C GLU A 333 -17.57 -24.72 -14.02
N LYS A 334 -17.21 -24.61 -12.73
CA LYS A 334 -17.19 -23.31 -12.03
C LYS A 334 -16.05 -23.17 -11.03
N LEU A 335 -15.35 -22.04 -11.09
CA LEU A 335 -14.40 -21.57 -10.08
C LEU A 335 -15.16 -20.82 -8.98
N LEU A 336 -14.85 -21.12 -7.70
CA LEU A 336 -15.56 -20.58 -6.52
C LEU A 336 -14.69 -19.68 -5.64
N ASP A 337 -13.39 -19.93 -5.55
CA ASP A 337 -12.45 -19.12 -4.79
C ASP A 337 -11.03 -19.28 -5.35
N VAL A 338 -10.22 -18.23 -5.19
CA VAL A 338 -8.79 -18.22 -5.47
C VAL A 338 -8.05 -17.70 -4.25
N ASN A 339 -7.06 -18.45 -3.80
CA ASN A 339 -6.09 -18.00 -2.83
C ASN A 339 -4.71 -17.97 -3.48
N PHE A 340 -4.27 -16.78 -3.89
CA PHE A 340 -2.93 -16.59 -4.45
C PHE A 340 -1.79 -16.86 -3.46
N ARG A 341 -2.10 -16.92 -2.16
CA ARG A 341 -1.10 -16.96 -1.09
C ARG A 341 -1.53 -17.79 0.12
N GLY A 342 -1.95 -19.02 -0.15
CA GLY A 342 -2.09 -20.08 0.84
C GLY A 342 -0.76 -20.41 1.53
N LYS A 343 -0.84 -21.05 2.70
CA LYS A 343 0.31 -21.35 3.56
C LYS A 343 0.67 -22.85 3.58
N ASP A 344 0.02 -23.64 2.73
CA ASP A 344 0.13 -25.09 2.60
C ASP A 344 1.57 -25.59 2.34
N TYR A 345 2.41 -24.74 1.70
CA TYR A 345 3.84 -24.99 1.46
C TYR A 345 4.76 -24.08 2.30
N GLY A 346 4.24 -23.47 3.36
CA GLY A 346 4.88 -22.45 4.18
C GLY A 346 4.78 -21.04 3.58
N TRP A 347 4.71 -20.03 4.46
CA TRP A 347 4.55 -18.61 4.09
C TRP A 347 5.58 -18.11 3.05
N GLY A 348 6.86 -18.50 3.20
CA GLY A 348 7.94 -18.03 2.32
C GLY A 348 7.90 -18.59 0.89
N LYS A 349 7.36 -19.80 0.68
CA LYS A 349 7.26 -20.41 -0.67
C LYS A 349 5.94 -20.04 -1.37
N GLY A 350 4.87 -19.86 -0.59
CA GLY A 350 3.54 -19.51 -1.06
C GLY A 350 2.83 -20.65 -1.79
N ALA A 351 1.54 -20.79 -1.52
CA ALA A 351 0.66 -21.74 -2.20
C ALA A 351 -0.36 -20.99 -3.06
N PHE A 352 -0.47 -21.34 -4.34
CA PHE A 352 -1.58 -20.92 -5.18
C PHE A 352 -2.65 -22.00 -5.12
N ALA A 353 -3.78 -21.71 -4.46
CA ALA A 353 -4.88 -22.64 -4.30
C ALA A 353 -6.13 -22.13 -5.04
N ILE A 354 -6.84 -23.06 -5.67
CA ILE A 354 -8.10 -22.82 -6.39
C ILE A 354 -9.17 -23.78 -5.87
N LYS A 355 -10.39 -23.28 -5.74
CA LYS A 355 -11.56 -24.07 -5.34
C LYS A 355 -12.53 -24.11 -6.50
N THR A 356 -12.76 -25.29 -7.08
CA THR A 356 -13.70 -25.51 -8.19
C THR A 356 -14.89 -26.37 -7.75
N LYS A 357 -15.97 -26.30 -8.52
CA LYS A 357 -17.17 -27.12 -8.38
C LYS A 357 -17.58 -27.66 -9.74
N THR A 358 -17.80 -28.97 -9.79
CA THR A 358 -18.56 -29.66 -10.84
C THR A 358 -19.99 -29.91 -10.36
N LYS A 359 -20.88 -30.40 -11.23
CA LYS A 359 -22.24 -30.86 -10.87
C LYS A 359 -22.31 -31.68 -9.57
N THR A 360 -21.32 -32.55 -9.29
CA THR A 360 -21.37 -33.51 -8.18
C THR A 360 -20.33 -33.31 -7.07
N LYS A 361 -19.24 -32.56 -7.30
CA LYS A 361 -18.14 -32.44 -6.32
C LYS A 361 -17.58 -31.02 -6.26
N THR A 362 -17.23 -30.58 -5.05
CA THR A 362 -16.39 -29.39 -4.81
C THR A 362 -14.98 -29.84 -4.46
N LYS A 363 -13.96 -29.26 -5.07
CA LYS A 363 -12.55 -29.63 -4.88
C LYS A 363 -11.70 -28.40 -4.67
N THR A 364 -10.70 -28.50 -3.80
CA THR A 364 -9.58 -27.56 -3.75
C THR A 364 -8.35 -28.23 -4.35
N LYS A 365 -7.60 -27.53 -5.21
CA LYS A 365 -6.25 -27.92 -5.62
C LYS A 365 -5.27 -26.82 -5.28
N THR A 366 -4.11 -27.20 -4.75
CA THR A 366 -2.99 -26.31 -4.46
C THR A 366 -1.80 -26.65 -5.36
N LYS A 367 -1.20 -25.64 -6.00
CA LYS A 367 0.07 -25.72 -6.73
C LYS A 367 1.06 -24.73 -6.03
N PRO A 368 2.36 -25.04 -5.84
CA PRO A 368 3.31 -24.08 -5.29
C PRO A 368 3.37 -22.81 -6.15
N ALA A 369 3.34 -21.61 -5.55
CA ALA A 369 3.16 -20.36 -6.30
C ALA A 369 4.24 -20.15 -7.38
N GLY A 370 5.51 -20.50 -7.08
CA GLY A 370 6.62 -20.45 -8.04
C GLY A 370 6.54 -21.44 -9.21
N LYS A 371 5.55 -22.36 -9.24
CA LYS A 371 5.25 -23.27 -10.37
C LYS A 371 4.05 -22.83 -11.22
N VAL A 372 3.37 -21.72 -10.87
CA VAL A 372 2.17 -21.25 -11.58
C VAL A 372 2.55 -20.16 -12.58
N VAL A 373 2.25 -20.37 -13.87
CA VAL A 373 2.66 -19.47 -14.96
C VAL A 373 2.18 -18.02 -14.78
N TYR A 374 0.95 -17.81 -14.28
CA TYR A 374 0.44 -16.47 -13.96
C TYR A 374 1.28 -15.79 -12.86
N MET A 375 1.61 -16.52 -11.79
CA MET A 375 2.44 -16.02 -10.69
C MET A 375 3.89 -15.75 -11.13
N GLN A 376 4.46 -16.61 -11.97
CA GLN A 376 5.76 -16.38 -12.58
C GLN A 376 5.75 -15.12 -13.47
N GLY A 377 4.68 -14.93 -14.26
CA GLY A 377 4.48 -13.74 -15.09
C GLY A 377 4.30 -12.46 -14.29
N PHE A 378 3.61 -12.51 -13.16
CA PHE A 378 3.46 -11.40 -12.22
C PHE A 378 4.80 -11.03 -11.55
N LEU A 379 5.48 -12.02 -10.95
CA LEU A 379 6.73 -11.81 -10.21
C LEU A 379 7.89 -11.35 -11.13
N ARG A 380 7.94 -11.83 -12.37
CA ARG A 380 8.91 -11.42 -13.41
C ARG A 380 8.43 -10.23 -14.26
N HIS A 381 7.36 -9.55 -13.82
CA HIS A 381 6.78 -8.36 -14.44
C HIS A 381 6.30 -8.49 -15.92
N PHE A 382 6.25 -9.68 -16.50
CA PHE A 382 5.83 -9.90 -17.90
C PHE A 382 4.44 -9.37 -18.23
N ILE A 383 3.51 -9.46 -17.27
CA ILE A 383 2.10 -9.10 -17.45
C ILE A 383 1.71 -7.82 -16.70
N THR A 384 2.68 -6.96 -16.37
CA THR A 384 2.53 -5.78 -15.49
C THR A 384 2.00 -4.54 -16.22
N ARG A 385 1.18 -3.74 -15.51
CA ARG A 385 0.72 -2.40 -15.91
C ARG A 385 1.91 -1.49 -16.21
N PRO A 386 1.96 -0.81 -17.37
CA PRO A 386 3.08 0.06 -17.77
C PRO A 386 3.60 1.02 -16.68
N SER A 387 2.70 1.76 -16.02
CA SER A 387 3.04 2.74 -14.98
C SER A 387 3.59 2.14 -13.67
N CYS A 388 3.60 0.81 -13.52
CA CYS A 388 4.32 0.16 -12.42
C CYS A 388 5.84 0.14 -12.64
N GLU A 389 6.35 0.33 -13.86
CA GLU A 389 7.79 0.45 -14.13
C GLU A 389 8.40 1.71 -13.49
N ASN A 390 7.62 2.79 -13.37
CA ASN A 390 8.03 4.06 -12.77
C ASN A 390 6.89 4.63 -11.90
N CYS A 391 6.55 3.94 -10.81
CA CYS A 391 5.37 4.27 -10.01
C CYS A 391 5.63 5.46 -9.05
N TYR A 392 4.95 6.58 -9.30
CA TYR A 392 5.08 7.83 -8.52
C TYR A 392 4.58 7.77 -7.06
N ALA A 393 3.96 6.66 -6.64
CA ALA A 393 3.52 6.45 -5.26
C ALA A 393 4.56 5.72 -4.37
N LYS A 394 5.72 5.34 -4.93
CA LYS A 394 6.79 4.65 -4.20
C LYS A 394 7.56 5.57 -3.25
N GLY A 395 8.15 4.98 -2.20
CA GLY A 395 8.88 5.73 -1.19
C GLY A 395 7.97 6.66 -0.39
N PHE A 396 6.87 6.12 0.16
CA PHE A 396 5.91 6.80 1.04
C PHE A 396 5.14 7.99 0.45
N LYS A 397 5.34 8.30 -0.85
CA LYS A 397 4.65 9.38 -1.59
C LYS A 397 3.13 9.22 -1.69
N SER A 398 2.57 8.12 -1.18
CA SER A 398 1.13 7.92 -0.99
C SER A 398 0.54 8.81 0.10
N GLY A 399 1.30 9.12 1.16
CA GLY A 399 0.81 9.78 2.36
C GLY A 399 0.08 8.86 3.35
N ALA A 400 0.21 7.54 3.20
CA ALA A 400 -0.49 6.55 4.03
C ALA A 400 -0.06 6.60 5.52
N ASP A 401 -0.98 6.30 6.45
CA ASP A 401 -0.69 6.25 7.89
C ASP A 401 0.18 5.04 8.28
N ILE A 402 -0.08 3.89 7.64
CA ILE A 402 0.63 2.63 7.87
C ILE A 402 0.94 1.96 6.52
N THR A 403 2.21 1.63 6.29
CA THR A 403 2.61 0.67 5.25
C THR A 403 2.74 -0.73 5.84
N LEU A 404 2.03 -1.72 5.28
CA LEU A 404 2.14 -3.13 5.66
C LEU A 404 2.77 -3.97 4.54
N GLY A 405 3.63 -4.92 4.90
CA GLY A 405 4.21 -5.88 3.96
C GLY A 405 4.49 -7.24 4.58
N ASP A 406 4.95 -8.17 3.74
CA ASP A 406 5.59 -9.38 4.22
C ASP A 406 7.02 -9.05 4.68
N TYR A 407 7.40 -9.50 5.87
CA TYR A 407 8.77 -9.28 6.35
C TYR A 407 9.75 -10.27 5.70
N TRP A 408 9.99 -10.09 4.40
CA TRP A 408 11.10 -10.71 3.68
C TRP A 408 12.43 -10.41 4.39
N GLY A 409 13.27 -11.43 4.55
CA GLY A 409 14.52 -11.32 5.32
C GLY A 409 14.37 -11.35 6.85
N VAL A 410 13.17 -11.51 7.43
CA VAL A 410 13.02 -11.58 8.90
C VAL A 410 13.80 -12.75 9.53
N HIS A 411 13.96 -13.87 8.81
CA HIS A 411 14.78 -15.01 9.23
C HIS A 411 16.30 -14.72 9.29
N ILE A 412 16.75 -13.54 8.82
CA ILE A 412 18.12 -13.04 8.92
C ILE A 412 18.18 -11.92 9.96
N HIS A 413 17.18 -11.02 9.94
CA HIS A 413 17.19 -9.79 10.72
C HIS A 413 16.64 -9.92 12.15
N HIS A 414 15.79 -10.93 12.40
CA HIS A 414 15.10 -11.26 13.66
C HIS A 414 14.78 -12.78 13.66
N PRO A 415 15.81 -13.67 13.61
CA PRO A 415 15.63 -15.12 13.44
C PRO A 415 14.77 -15.77 14.53
N GLU A 416 14.88 -15.30 15.77
CA GLU A 416 14.06 -15.70 16.92
C GLU A 416 12.58 -15.38 16.76
N PHE A 417 12.23 -14.39 15.94
CA PHE A 417 10.86 -13.98 15.67
C PHE A 417 10.26 -14.62 14.40
N TYR A 418 11.09 -15.24 13.55
CA TYR A 418 10.66 -15.86 12.30
C TYR A 418 9.53 -16.87 12.51
N ASP A 419 8.61 -16.92 11.54
CA ASP A 419 7.42 -17.74 11.64
C ASP A 419 7.04 -18.31 10.27
N THR A 420 6.89 -19.63 10.19
CA THR A 420 6.46 -20.31 8.95
C THR A 420 4.99 -20.05 8.62
N THR A 421 4.20 -19.60 9.61
CA THR A 421 2.85 -19.06 9.43
C THR A 421 2.83 -17.57 9.08
N GLY A 422 3.98 -16.89 9.15
CA GLY A 422 4.26 -15.61 8.52
C GLY A 422 4.32 -14.39 9.45
N VAL A 423 5.17 -13.44 9.09
CA VAL A 423 5.44 -12.20 9.85
C VAL A 423 5.21 -10.98 8.95
N THR A 424 4.45 -10.02 9.43
CA THR A 424 4.24 -8.73 8.76
C THR A 424 5.32 -7.75 9.16
N CYS A 425 5.84 -6.98 8.20
CA CYS A 425 6.55 -5.74 8.49
C CYS A 425 5.54 -4.59 8.47
N ALA A 426 5.64 -3.67 9.43
CA ALA A 426 4.88 -2.42 9.44
C ALA A 426 5.82 -1.24 9.53
N LEU A 427 5.50 -0.18 8.78
CA LEU A 427 6.12 1.12 8.89
C LEU A 427 5.00 2.12 9.16
N ILE A 428 5.06 2.79 10.30
CA ILE A 428 4.03 3.71 10.77
C ILE A 428 4.52 5.15 10.57
N HIS A 429 3.73 5.94 9.83
CA HIS A 429 4.10 7.28 9.36
C HIS A 429 3.38 8.40 10.11
N SER A 430 2.21 8.12 10.70
CA SER A 430 1.37 9.11 11.38
C SER A 430 1.10 8.75 12.84
N ARG A 431 0.77 9.78 13.64
CA ARG A 431 0.32 9.61 15.02
C ARG A 431 -0.90 8.67 15.12
N GLN A 432 -1.88 8.80 14.21
CA GLN A 432 -3.05 7.92 14.21
C GLN A 432 -2.66 6.47 13.89
N GLY A 433 -1.68 6.25 13.01
CA GLY A 433 -1.12 4.93 12.78
C GLY A 433 -0.48 4.31 14.03
N VAL A 434 0.16 5.11 14.89
CA VAL A 434 0.70 4.65 16.18
C VAL A 434 -0.44 4.29 17.14
N GLU A 435 -1.40 5.19 17.33
CA GLU A 435 -2.56 5.00 18.19
C GLU A 435 -3.33 3.70 17.83
N PHE A 436 -3.53 3.43 16.54
CA PHE A 436 -4.18 2.20 16.08
C PHE A 436 -3.33 0.92 16.23
N ILE A 437 -2.00 1.01 16.20
CA ILE A 437 -1.12 -0.13 16.50
C ILE A 437 -1.11 -0.42 18.01
N GLU A 438 -1.10 0.62 18.86
CA GLU A 438 -1.21 0.47 20.32
C GLU A 438 -2.55 -0.18 20.72
N LEU A 439 -3.67 0.22 20.10
CA LEU A 439 -4.99 -0.37 20.33
C LEU A 439 -5.08 -1.88 20.03
N ILE A 440 -4.20 -2.43 19.18
CA ILE A 440 -4.16 -3.87 18.89
C ILE A 440 -2.95 -4.59 19.51
N ALA A 441 -2.08 -3.88 20.25
CA ALA A 441 -0.80 -4.40 20.71
C ALA A 441 -0.94 -5.64 21.62
N GLU A 442 -1.98 -5.70 22.45
CA GLU A 442 -2.25 -6.88 23.30
C GLU A 442 -2.55 -8.14 22.49
N SER A 443 -3.18 -8.01 21.31
CA SER A 443 -3.44 -9.12 20.37
C SER A 443 -2.23 -9.51 19.52
N MET A 444 -1.10 -8.81 19.68
CA MET A 444 0.09 -8.91 18.83
C MET A 444 1.31 -9.41 19.60
N GLU A 445 2.14 -10.16 18.90
CA GLU A 445 3.58 -10.25 19.18
C GLU A 445 4.27 -9.16 18.35
N ILE A 446 5.20 -8.41 18.96
CA ILE A 446 5.84 -7.23 18.38
C ILE A 446 7.35 -7.28 18.66
N VAL A 447 8.18 -7.09 17.64
CA VAL A 447 9.63 -6.87 17.78
C VAL A 447 10.03 -5.58 17.04
N PRO A 448 10.82 -4.68 17.65
CA PRO A 448 11.33 -3.47 17.00
C PRO A 448 12.16 -3.77 15.74
N SER A 449 12.10 -2.92 14.73
CA SER A 449 12.98 -3.03 13.55
C SER A 449 13.40 -1.66 13.02
N THR A 450 14.16 -1.65 11.91
CA THR A 450 14.60 -0.44 11.20
C THR A 450 14.12 -0.45 9.75
N PHE A 451 14.13 0.73 9.12
CA PHE A 451 13.74 0.87 7.72
C PHE A 451 14.67 0.07 6.80
N GLU A 452 15.97 0.04 7.07
CA GLU A 452 17.01 -0.63 6.28
C GLU A 452 16.84 -2.15 6.35
N LYS A 453 16.57 -2.70 7.55
CA LYS A 453 16.26 -4.12 7.74
C LYS A 453 15.03 -4.56 6.95
N ILE A 454 14.03 -3.70 6.76
CA ILE A 454 12.83 -4.02 5.97
C ILE A 454 13.07 -3.79 4.47
N ALA A 455 13.60 -2.63 4.08
CA ALA A 455 13.75 -2.18 2.70
C ALA A 455 14.79 -2.98 1.91
N SER A 456 15.84 -3.49 2.56
CA SER A 456 16.86 -4.37 1.94
C SER A 456 16.25 -5.60 1.24
N TRP A 457 15.13 -6.11 1.75
CA TRP A 457 14.38 -7.24 1.15
C TRP A 457 13.02 -6.83 0.55
N ASN A 458 12.55 -5.61 0.83
CA ASN A 458 11.33 -5.03 0.27
C ASN A 458 11.66 -3.89 -0.72
N VAL A 459 12.43 -4.16 -1.77
CA VAL A 459 12.85 -3.11 -2.73
C VAL A 459 11.66 -2.34 -3.34
N SER A 460 10.53 -3.04 -3.54
CA SER A 460 9.27 -2.49 -4.04
C SER A 460 8.52 -1.55 -3.06
N LEU A 461 9.09 -1.30 -1.87
CA LEU A 461 8.71 -0.23 -0.94
C LEU A 461 9.18 1.15 -1.46
N VAL A 462 10.47 1.23 -1.79
CA VAL A 462 11.20 2.49 -2.03
C VAL A 462 11.16 2.90 -3.50
N ARG A 463 11.21 1.93 -4.43
CA ARG A 463 11.23 2.15 -5.88
C ARG A 463 10.40 1.11 -6.62
N SER A 464 10.17 1.32 -7.91
CA SER A 464 9.74 0.24 -8.80
C SER A 464 10.83 -0.83 -8.93
N HIS A 465 10.45 -2.08 -9.19
CA HIS A 465 11.35 -3.22 -9.09
C HIS A 465 12.52 -3.13 -10.11
N PRO A 466 13.79 -3.19 -9.68
CA PRO A 466 14.94 -2.77 -10.49
C PRO A 466 15.47 -3.88 -11.41
N TYR A 467 14.59 -4.65 -12.05
CA TYR A 467 15.01 -5.71 -12.97
C TYR A 467 15.77 -5.09 -14.17
N PRO A 468 16.89 -5.68 -14.63
CA PRO A 468 17.80 -5.02 -15.57
C PRO A 468 17.11 -4.67 -16.90
N LYS A 469 16.79 -3.38 -17.07
CA LYS A 469 16.18 -2.68 -18.21
C LYS A 469 15.80 -3.57 -19.42
N ARG A 470 14.82 -4.44 -19.22
CA ARG A 470 14.05 -5.02 -20.32
C ARG A 470 13.30 -3.85 -20.97
N PRO A 471 13.44 -3.58 -22.27
CA PRO A 471 12.70 -2.51 -22.90
C PRO A 471 11.20 -2.73 -22.70
N PHE A 472 10.44 -1.65 -22.45
CA PHE A 472 8.97 -1.69 -22.39
C PHE A 472 8.34 -2.43 -23.59
N ILE A 473 8.99 -2.34 -24.75
CA ILE A 473 8.69 -3.05 -26.00
C ILE A 473 8.64 -4.58 -25.80
N ALA A 474 9.50 -5.17 -24.96
CA ALA A 474 9.53 -6.60 -24.70
C ALA A 474 8.36 -7.07 -23.79
N HIS A 475 7.99 -6.27 -22.79
CA HIS A 475 6.85 -6.57 -21.91
C HIS A 475 5.52 -6.41 -22.65
N SER A 476 5.35 -5.27 -23.33
CA SER A 476 4.19 -5.01 -24.19
C SER A 476 4.07 -6.00 -25.35
N LYS A 477 5.17 -6.52 -25.90
CA LYS A 477 5.12 -7.62 -26.87
C LYS A 477 4.54 -8.90 -26.26
N VAL A 478 5.03 -9.36 -25.10
CA VAL A 478 4.50 -10.59 -24.47
C VAL A 478 3.02 -10.46 -24.13
N LEU A 479 2.59 -9.31 -23.58
CA LEU A 479 1.17 -9.02 -23.32
C LEU A 479 0.33 -9.07 -24.61
N ARG A 480 0.78 -8.43 -25.70
CA ARG A 480 0.08 -8.47 -27.00
C ARG A 480 0.03 -9.87 -27.59
N GLU A 481 1.15 -10.59 -27.56
CA GLU A 481 1.26 -11.96 -28.11
C GLU A 481 0.30 -12.93 -27.40
N ILE A 482 0.14 -12.83 -26.07
CA ILE A 482 -0.86 -13.59 -25.30
C ILE A 482 -2.28 -13.25 -25.77
N ILE A 483 -2.64 -11.97 -25.75
CA ILE A 483 -4.03 -11.53 -25.90
C ILE A 483 -4.50 -11.67 -27.36
N THR A 484 -3.67 -11.29 -28.33
CA THR A 484 -3.99 -11.48 -29.76
C THR A 484 -4.08 -12.97 -30.11
N THR A 485 -3.24 -13.84 -29.54
CA THR A 485 -3.38 -15.30 -29.73
C THR A 485 -4.73 -15.78 -29.18
N TYR A 486 -5.13 -15.32 -28.00
CA TYR A 486 -6.42 -15.67 -27.41
C TYR A 486 -7.59 -15.23 -28.29
N GLU A 487 -7.59 -13.98 -28.74
CA GLU A 487 -8.68 -13.42 -29.56
C GLU A 487 -8.76 -14.05 -30.97
N GLN A 488 -7.65 -14.57 -31.49
CA GLN A 488 -7.61 -15.29 -32.78
C GLN A 488 -7.99 -16.77 -32.67
N THR A 489 -7.98 -17.38 -31.48
CA THR A 489 -8.06 -18.85 -31.35
C THR A 489 -9.00 -19.36 -30.26
N ASN A 490 -9.44 -18.49 -29.34
CA ASN A 490 -10.19 -18.78 -28.11
C ASN A 490 -9.57 -19.85 -27.19
N ASP A 491 -8.33 -20.27 -27.45
CA ASP A 491 -7.58 -21.30 -26.74
C ASP A 491 -6.67 -20.64 -25.69
N PRO A 492 -6.98 -20.74 -24.38
CA PRO A 492 -6.20 -20.08 -23.34
C PRO A 492 -4.86 -20.77 -23.11
N HIS A 493 -4.74 -22.08 -23.34
CA HIS A 493 -3.48 -22.80 -23.22
C HIS A 493 -2.47 -22.37 -24.29
N LYS A 494 -2.92 -22.19 -25.54
CA LYS A 494 -2.10 -21.64 -26.63
C LYS A 494 -1.79 -20.16 -26.41
N ALA A 495 -2.73 -19.39 -25.89
CA ALA A 495 -2.50 -17.99 -25.51
C ALA A 495 -1.45 -17.80 -24.40
N LEU A 496 -1.28 -18.77 -23.50
CA LEU A 496 -0.29 -18.69 -22.41
C LEU A 496 1.12 -19.15 -22.80
N LYS A 497 1.31 -19.87 -23.91
CA LYS A 497 2.64 -20.34 -24.39
C LYS A 497 3.68 -19.21 -24.59
N PRO A 498 3.34 -17.99 -25.06
CA PRO A 498 4.27 -16.86 -25.06
C PRO A 498 4.79 -16.50 -23.66
N LEU A 499 3.93 -16.56 -22.63
CA LEU A 499 4.30 -16.29 -21.25
C LEU A 499 5.21 -17.39 -20.71
N GLU A 500 4.87 -18.67 -20.91
CA GLU A 500 5.70 -19.81 -20.53
C GLU A 500 7.10 -19.74 -21.17
N ARG A 501 7.16 -19.43 -22.47
CA ARG A 501 8.40 -19.25 -23.21
C ARG A 501 9.22 -18.09 -22.63
N ALA A 502 8.59 -16.96 -22.37
CA ALA A 502 9.27 -15.77 -21.86
C ALA A 502 9.81 -15.99 -20.43
N VAL A 503 9.04 -16.65 -19.56
CA VAL A 503 9.48 -17.09 -18.22
C VAL A 503 10.65 -18.08 -18.33
N ARG A 504 10.54 -19.11 -19.19
CA ARG A 504 11.60 -20.12 -19.36
C ARG A 504 12.91 -19.51 -19.86
N LEU A 505 12.83 -18.51 -20.75
CA LEU A 505 14.00 -17.74 -21.20
C LEU A 505 14.57 -16.88 -20.07
N ASP A 506 13.73 -16.23 -19.26
CA ASP A 506 14.19 -15.42 -18.11
C ASP A 506 14.92 -16.26 -17.06
N SER A 507 14.46 -17.48 -16.78
CA SER A 507 15.19 -18.43 -15.91
C SER A 507 16.60 -18.77 -16.44
N ILE A 508 16.85 -18.68 -17.75
CA ILE A 508 18.20 -18.83 -18.33
C ILE A 508 19.02 -17.54 -18.14
N TYR A 509 18.38 -16.37 -18.17
CA TYR A 509 18.99 -15.08 -17.85
C TYR A 509 19.27 -14.88 -16.34
N GLU A 510 18.63 -15.63 -15.44
CA GLU A 510 18.98 -15.67 -14.01
C GLU A 510 20.17 -16.57 -13.67
N LEU A 511 20.53 -17.53 -14.55
CA LEU A 511 21.61 -18.49 -14.25
C LEU A 511 22.95 -17.81 -13.90
N PRO A 512 23.76 -18.38 -12.99
CA PRO A 512 25.13 -17.93 -12.76
C PRO A 512 25.93 -17.82 -14.05
N THR A 513 26.81 -16.81 -14.16
CA THR A 513 27.58 -16.52 -15.38
C THR A 513 28.32 -17.75 -15.92
N ILE A 514 28.89 -18.58 -15.06
CA ILE A 514 29.57 -19.83 -15.44
C ILE A 514 28.63 -20.86 -16.10
N LEU A 515 27.36 -20.93 -15.68
CA LEU A 515 26.36 -21.81 -16.29
C LEU A 515 25.88 -21.26 -17.63
N LYS A 516 25.72 -19.94 -17.76
CA LYS A 516 25.44 -19.26 -19.05
C LYS A 516 26.56 -19.52 -20.06
N TRP A 517 27.82 -19.44 -19.64
CA TRP A 517 28.98 -19.78 -20.48
C TRP A 517 28.99 -21.25 -20.89
N ARG A 518 28.74 -22.19 -19.95
CA ARG A 518 28.63 -23.63 -20.27
C ARG A 518 27.50 -23.93 -21.26
N LEU A 519 26.30 -23.37 -21.07
CA LEU A 519 25.18 -23.51 -22.00
C LEU A 519 25.50 -22.90 -23.37
N ARG A 520 26.10 -21.71 -23.42
CA ARG A 520 26.51 -21.07 -24.68
C ARG A 520 27.58 -21.87 -25.41
N ALA A 521 28.55 -22.44 -24.69
CA ALA A 521 29.57 -23.32 -25.26
C ALA A 521 28.96 -24.62 -25.81
N ALA A 522 28.05 -25.27 -25.08
CA ALA A 522 27.34 -26.47 -25.55
C ALA A 522 26.49 -26.18 -26.80
N LEU A 523 25.70 -25.10 -26.80
CA LEU A 523 24.91 -24.68 -27.97
C LEU A 523 25.82 -24.40 -29.18
N VAL A 524 26.94 -23.70 -29.00
CA VAL A 524 27.93 -23.45 -30.06
C VAL A 524 28.68 -24.72 -30.49
N ALA A 525 28.80 -25.72 -29.62
CA ALA A 525 29.31 -27.05 -29.99
C ALA A 525 28.33 -27.78 -30.92
N CYS A 526 27.02 -27.72 -30.65
CA CYS A 526 25.97 -28.36 -31.45
C CYS A 526 25.65 -27.69 -32.80
N LEU A 527 26.06 -26.43 -33.04
CA LEU A 527 25.76 -25.73 -34.30
C LEU A 527 26.46 -26.41 -35.52
N PRO A 528 25.80 -26.48 -36.70
CA PRO A 528 26.44 -26.86 -37.95
C PRO A 528 27.67 -25.99 -38.30
N LYS A 529 28.70 -26.61 -38.89
CA LYS A 529 29.97 -25.96 -39.28
C LYS A 529 29.80 -24.66 -40.09
N PRO A 530 28.87 -24.54 -41.07
CA PRO A 530 28.62 -23.28 -41.78
C PRO A 530 28.14 -22.15 -40.86
N ILE A 531 27.27 -22.44 -39.90
CA ILE A 531 26.72 -21.43 -38.97
C ILE A 531 27.80 -20.95 -38.00
N LYS A 532 28.71 -21.84 -37.54
CA LYS A 532 29.87 -21.42 -36.74
C LYS A 532 30.80 -20.46 -37.50
N LEU A 533 31.01 -20.68 -38.80
CA LEU A 533 31.81 -19.81 -39.66
C LEU A 533 31.13 -18.45 -39.90
N TYR A 534 29.82 -18.45 -40.17
CA TYR A 534 29.01 -17.23 -40.31
C TYR A 534 29.02 -16.38 -39.03
N LEU A 535 28.86 -16.99 -37.85
CA LEU A 535 28.91 -16.26 -36.58
C LEU A 535 30.32 -15.71 -36.29
N LYS A 536 31.39 -16.43 -36.66
CA LYS A 536 32.77 -15.91 -36.57
C LYS A 536 33.00 -14.72 -37.50
N SER A 537 32.48 -14.71 -38.73
CA SER A 537 32.65 -13.58 -39.64
C SER A 537 31.82 -12.35 -39.22
N LYS A 538 30.61 -12.55 -38.70
CA LYS A 538 29.79 -11.48 -38.08
C LYS A 538 30.47 -10.84 -36.87
N LEU A 539 31.05 -11.64 -35.96
CA LEU A 539 31.74 -11.13 -34.77
C LEU A 539 33.01 -10.32 -35.10
N ARG A 540 33.75 -10.70 -36.15
CA ARG A 540 34.93 -9.93 -36.61
C ARG A 540 34.57 -8.53 -37.14
N ARG A 541 33.33 -8.28 -37.56
CA ARG A 541 32.82 -6.96 -38.03
C ARG A 541 32.16 -6.11 -36.93
N HIS A 542 32.42 -6.43 -35.66
CA HIS A 542 31.95 -5.64 -34.51
C HIS A 542 33.08 -5.26 -33.53
N ASN A 543 34.29 -5.79 -33.75
CA ASN A 543 35.51 -5.44 -33.02
C ASN A 543 36.56 -4.80 -33.96
N ALA A 544 36.07 -4.27 -35.09
CA ALA A 544 36.74 -3.48 -36.12
C ALA A 544 35.66 -2.59 -36.73
#